data_AF-A0A926V9Y5-F1
#
_entry.id   AF-A0A926V9Y5-F1
#
_cell.length_a   1.000
_cell.length_b   1.000
_cell.length_c   1.000
_cell.angle_alpha   90.00
_cell.angle_beta   90.00
_cell.angle_gamma   90.00
#
_symmetry.space_group_name_H-M   'P 1'
#
loop_
_entity.id
_entity.type
_entity.pdbx_description
1 polymer ?
#
loop_
_entity_poly.entity_id
_entity_poly.type
_entity_poly.pdbx_seq_one_letter_code
_entity_poly.pdbx_strand_id
1 'polypeptide(L)' 'MRESVIYQEILQTGLQRGIQQGIQQGIQQGIQQAKEQFARTLLQRNMPVEEVARLTGLTIEQVQSLQDSVDNN' A
#
# COMPACT_ATOMS: atom_id res chain seq x y z
N MET A 1 17.38 -0.39 -37.89
CA MET A 1 16.27 -0.69 -36.94
C MET A 1 16.41 0.03 -35.61
N ARG A 2 17.60 0.13 -34.99
CA ARG A 2 17.80 0.83 -33.69
C ARG A 2 17.81 2.37 -33.76
N GLU A 3 17.95 2.95 -34.95
CA GLU A 3 17.99 4.41 -35.18
C GLU A 3 16.65 4.99 -35.67
N SER A 4 15.60 4.16 -35.76
CA SER A 4 14.28 4.67 -36.13
C SER A 4 13.74 5.50 -34.97
N VAL A 5 13.30 6.74 -35.26
CA VAL A 5 12.68 7.66 -34.29
C VAL A 5 11.55 6.95 -33.51
N ILE A 6 10.81 6.08 -34.19
CA ILE A 6 9.73 5.26 -33.63
C ILE A 6 10.26 4.32 -32.52
N TYR A 7 11.44 3.73 -32.68
CA TYR A 7 12.03 2.83 -31.68
C TYR A 7 12.45 3.58 -30.41
N GLN A 8 12.98 4.79 -30.57
CA GLN A 8 13.35 5.65 -29.43
C GLN A 8 12.10 6.13 -28.68
N GLU A 9 11.03 6.49 -29.39
CA GLU A 9 9.74 6.84 -28.79
C GLU A 9 9.11 5.67 -28.04
N ILE A 10 9.14 4.45 -28.60
CA ILE A 10 8.64 3.25 -27.93
C ILE A 10 9.42 2.99 -26.64
N LEU A 11 10.76 3.10 -26.67
CA LEU A 11 11.59 2.91 -25.49
C LEU A 11 11.34 3.98 -24.42
N GLN A 12 11.24 5.25 -24.79
CA GLN A 12 10.91 6.31 -23.84
C GLN A 12 9.52 6.12 -23.24
N THR A 13 8.54 5.77 -24.07
CA THR A 13 7.17 5.50 -23.61
C THR A 13 7.13 4.29 -22.68
N GLY A 14 7.85 3.22 -23.00
CA GLY A 14 7.95 2.03 -22.16
C GLY A 14 8.59 2.32 -20.80
N LEU A 15 9.69 3.07 -20.80
CA LEU A 15 10.36 3.50 -19.56
C LEU A 15 9.45 4.39 -18.72
N GLN A 16 8.80 5.38 -19.33
CA GLN A 16 7.91 6.31 -18.64
C GLN A 16 6.70 5.59 -18.03
N ARG A 17 6.10 4.63 -18.77
CA ARG A 17 5.02 3.78 -18.25
C ARG A 17 5.51 2.92 -17.09
N GLY A 18 6.67 2.29 -17.21
CA GLY A 18 7.25 1.47 -16.14
C GLY A 18 7.50 2.27 -14.86
N ILE A 19 8.06 3.47 -14.98
CA ILE A 19 8.28 4.38 -13.85
C ILE A 19 6.95 4.80 -13.22
N GLN A 20 5.96 5.21 -14.02
CA GLN A 20 4.66 5.61 -13.50
C GLN A 20 3.95 4.46 -12.76
N GLN A 21 3.98 3.25 -13.33
CA GLN A 21 3.41 2.07 -12.68
C GLN A 21 4.13 1.75 -11.38
N GLY A 22 5.47 1.77 -11.37
CA GLY A 22 6.26 1.51 -10.16
C GLY A 22 5.98 2.54 -9.05
N ILE A 23 5.91 3.83 -9.40
CA ILE A 23 5.59 4.89 -8.43
C ILE A 23 4.17 4.71 -7.88
N GLN A 24 3.17 4.45 -8.73
CA GLN A 24 1.80 4.24 -8.27
C GLN A 24 1.68 3.03 -7.34
N GLN A 25 2.31 1.91 -7.70
CA GLN A 25 2.32 0.71 -6.86
C GLN A 25 3.03 0.97 -5.53
N GLY A 26 4.18 1.64 -5.54
CA GLY A 26 4.93 1.97 -4.33
C GLY A 26 4.14 2.89 -3.39
N ILE A 27 3.46 3.91 -3.93
CA ILE A 27 2.61 4.82 -3.14
C ILE A 27 1.44 4.04 -2.53
N GLN A 28 0.74 3.21 -3.31
CA GLN A 28 -0.38 2.43 -2.81
C GLN A 28 0.03 1.45 -1.72
N GLN A 29 1.15 0.74 -1.92
CA GLN A 29 1.71 -0.18 -0.92
C GLN A 29 2.11 0.57 0.35
N GLY A 30 2.80 1.71 0.23
CA GLY A 30 3.21 2.51 1.37
C GLY A 30 2.03 3.05 2.18
N ILE A 31 0.95 3.50 1.51
CA ILE A 31 -0.27 3.95 2.18
C ILE A 31 -0.93 2.80 2.95
N GLN A 32 -1.03 1.61 2.34
CA GLN A 32 -1.64 0.47 3.03
C GLN A 32 -0.79 -0.01 4.21
N GLN A 33 0.52 -0.14 4.03
CA GLN A 33 1.44 -0.48 5.12
C GLN A 33 1.37 0.54 6.26
N ALA A 34 1.28 1.84 5.97
CA ALA A 34 1.13 2.87 6.99
C ALA A 34 -0.18 2.73 7.77
N LYS A 35 -1.30 2.46 7.09
CA LYS A 35 -2.60 2.22 7.75
C LYS A 35 -2.57 0.97 8.62
N GLU A 36 -2.02 -0.12 8.12
CA GLU A 36 -1.88 -1.37 8.86
C GLU A 36 -0.97 -1.19 10.09
N GLN A 37 0.17 -0.54 9.93
CA GLN A 37 1.10 -0.28 11.04
C GLN A 37 0.48 0.63 12.10
N PHE A 38 -0.29 1.63 11.67
CA PHE A 38 -1.02 2.50 12.57
C PHE A 38 -2.10 1.71 13.33
N ALA A 39 -2.89 0.88 12.64
CA ALA A 39 -3.87 0.00 13.26
C ALA A 39 -3.23 -0.95 14.28
N ARG A 40 -2.12 -1.62 13.94
CA ARG A 40 -1.36 -2.49 14.85
C ARG A 40 -0.89 -1.75 16.09
N THR A 41 -0.39 -0.52 15.94
CA THR A 41 0.07 0.30 17.06
C THR A 41 -1.07 0.70 18.01
N LEU A 42 -2.26 0.99 17.47
CA LEU A 42 -3.44 1.30 18.28
C LEU A 42 -3.95 0.06 19.01
N LEU A 43 -3.96 -1.09 18.33
CA LEU A 43 -4.34 -2.38 18.91
C LEU A 43 -3.40 -2.81 20.05
N GLN A 44 -2.08 -2.62 19.89
CA GLN A 44 -1.09 -2.86 20.95
C GLN A 44 -1.28 -1.97 22.19
N ARG A 45 -2.02 -0.86 22.06
CA ARG A 45 -2.38 0.03 23.17
C ARG A 45 -3.70 -0.37 23.84
N ASN A 46 -4.21 -1.58 23.58
CA ASN A 46 -5.50 -2.08 24.04
C ASN A 46 -6.69 -1.20 23.62
N MET A 47 -6.57 -0.49 22.49
CA MET A 47 -7.68 0.29 21.94
C MET A 47 -8.73 -0.65 21.30
N PRO A 48 -10.04 -0.40 21.48
CA PRO A 48 -11.06 -1.25 20.88
C PRO A 48 -11.03 -1.18 19.36
N VAL A 49 -11.26 -2.34 18.71
CA VAL A 49 -11.27 -2.54 17.25
C VAL A 49 -12.15 -1.51 16.54
N GLU A 50 -13.28 -1.15 17.13
CA GLU A 50 -14.22 -0.14 16.60
C GLU A 50 -13.60 1.26 16.48
N GLU A 51 -12.80 1.67 17.46
CA GLU A 51 -12.13 2.97 17.45
C GLU A 51 -10.93 2.95 16.51
N VAL A 52 -10.21 1.84 16.46
CA VAL A 52 -9.12 1.64 15.49
C VAL A 52 -9.64 1.71 14.06
N ALA A 53 -10.77 1.06 13.77
CA ALA A 53 -11.44 1.13 12.46
C ALA A 53 -11.85 2.57 12.11
N ARG A 54 -12.44 3.32 13.06
CA ARG A 54 -12.78 4.74 12.88
C ARG A 54 -11.55 5.61 12.56
N LEU A 55 -10.44 5.43 13.28
CA LEU A 55 -9.25 6.27 13.15
C LEU A 55 -8.40 5.92 11.91
N THR A 56 -8.33 4.65 11.54
CA THR A 56 -7.52 4.17 10.40
C THR A 56 -8.28 4.20 9.08
N GLY A 57 -9.62 4.32 9.13
CA GLY A 57 -10.49 4.19 7.96
C GLY A 57 -10.52 2.78 7.38
N LEU A 58 -10.11 1.77 8.17
CA LEU A 58 -10.21 0.36 7.84
C LEU A 58 -11.55 -0.20 8.33
N THR A 59 -12.01 -1.30 7.74
CA THR A 59 -13.20 -1.98 8.23
C THR A 59 -12.90 -2.75 9.51
N ILE A 60 -13.93 -3.00 10.32
CA ILE A 60 -13.81 -3.80 11.54
C ILE A 60 -13.20 -5.17 11.22
N GLU A 61 -13.59 -5.80 10.11
CA GLU A 61 -13.03 -7.08 9.64
C GLU A 61 -11.52 -6.99 9.35
N GLN A 62 -11.07 -5.92 8.69
CA GLN A 62 -9.65 -5.71 8.40
C GLN A 62 -8.84 -5.54 9.68
N VAL A 63 -9.36 -4.74 10.63
CA VAL A 63 -8.70 -4.53 11.92
C VAL A 63 -8.68 -5.83 12.74
N GLN A 64 -9.75 -6.62 12.71
CA GLN A 64 -9.80 -7.93 13.38
C GLN A 64 -8.77 -8.90 12.78
N SER A 65 -8.70 -8.99 11.45
CA SER A 65 -7.68 -9.83 10.79
C SER A 65 -6.25 -9.39 11.12
N LEU A 66 -6.03 -8.08 11.26
CA LEU A 66 -4.74 -7.55 11.72
C LEU A 66 -4.47 -7.88 13.19
N GLN A 67 -5.46 -7.81 14.07
CA GLN A 67 -5.36 -8.21 15.48
C GLN A 67 -4.96 -9.69 15.59
N ASP A 68 -5.68 -10.56 14.89
CA ASP A 68 -5.41 -12.01 14.89
C ASP A 68 -4.00 -12.31 14.35
N SER A 69 -3.49 -11.48 13.42
CA SER A 69 -2.13 -11.58 12.89
C SER A 69 -1.06 -11.00 13.81
N VAL A 70 -1.41 -10.12 14.76
CA VAL A 70 -0.50 -9.57 15.79
C VAL A 70 -0.40 -10.53 16.97
N ASP A 71 -1.51 -11.16 17.36
CA ASP A 71 -1.57 -12.05 18.53
C ASP A 71 -0.95 -13.44 18.28
N ASN A 72 -0.79 -13.85 17.01
CA ASN A 72 -0.22 -15.15 16.62
C ASN A 72 1.32 -15.14 16.38
N ASN A 73 2.05 -14.14 16.87
CA ASN A 73 3.52 -14.04 16.76
C ASN A 73 4.14 -13.61 18.09
#